data_AF-A0AAD6FGV8-F1
#
_entry.id   AF-A0AAD6FGV8-F1
#
_cell.length_a   1.000
_cell.length_b   1.000
_cell.length_c   1.000
_cell.angle_alpha   90.00
_cell.angle_beta   90.00
_cell.angle_gamma   90.00
#
_symmetry.space_group_name_H-M   'P 1'
#
loop_
_entity.id
_entity.type
_entity.pdbx_description
1 polymer ?
#
loop_
_entity_poly.entity_id
_entity_poly.type
_entity_poly.pdbx_seq_one_letter_code
_entity_poly.pdbx_strand_id
1 'polypeptide(L)'
;MLINVDDTCVATDVDLQHLPTTPCILLCGESPMTASAFMVAVDQVVVNDRIFTFTEAVNDMFMIYYVLNIDYPVELGATMEFIQR
;
A
#
# COMPACT_ATOMS: atom_id res chain seq x y z
N MET A 1 -4.37 -1.76 4.79
CA MET A 1 -2.92 -2.06 4.74
C MET A 1 -2.56 -2.96 3.56
N LEU A 2 -3.37 -3.96 3.20
CA LEU A 2 -3.32 -4.61 1.87
C LEU A 2 -4.74 -4.67 1.31
N ILE A 3 -4.95 -4.27 0.06
CA ILE A 3 -6.25 -4.24 -0.60
C ILE A 3 -6.09 -4.98 -1.92
N ASN A 4 -6.98 -5.95 -2.18
CA ASN A 4 -6.98 -6.68 -3.44
C ASN A 4 -7.71 -5.85 -4.51
N VAL A 5 -7.10 -5.71 -5.67
CA VAL A 5 -7.68 -5.12 -6.88
C VAL A 5 -7.57 -6.13 -8.02
N ASP A 6 -8.36 -5.94 -9.07
CA ASP A 6 -8.32 -6.85 -10.23
C ASP A 6 -6.90 -7.03 -10.78
N ASP A 7 -6.56 -8.23 -11.23
CA ASP A 7 -5.21 -8.60 -11.69
C ASP A 7 -4.65 -7.71 -12.80
N THR A 8 -5.52 -7.04 -13.54
CA THR A 8 -5.19 -6.15 -14.66
C THR A 8 -5.44 -4.67 -14.36
N CYS A 9 -5.76 -4.35 -13.10
CA CYS A 9 -6.05 -2.99 -12.64
C CYS A 9 -4.83 -2.09 -12.85
N VAL A 10 -5.05 -0.92 -13.44
CA VAL A 10 -4.08 0.17 -13.46
C VAL A 10 -4.53 1.30 -12.55
N ALA A 11 -3.63 2.23 -12.21
CA ALA A 11 -3.90 3.29 -11.23
C ALA A 11 -5.17 4.13 -11.53
N THR A 12 -5.53 4.30 -12.81
CA THR A 12 -6.74 5.03 -13.23
C THR A 12 -8.05 4.28 -12.99
N ASP A 13 -7.98 2.96 -12.82
CA ASP A 13 -9.15 2.10 -12.65
C ASP A 13 -9.49 1.89 -11.16
N VAL A 14 -8.58 2.28 -10.27
CA VAL A 14 -8.75 2.14 -8.82
C VAL A 14 -9.87 3.07 -8.34
N ASP A 15 -10.84 2.50 -7.64
CA ASP A 15 -11.87 3.29 -6.96
C ASP A 15 -11.30 3.97 -5.71
N LEU A 16 -10.79 5.18 -5.93
CA LEU A 16 -10.08 5.99 -4.93
C LEU A 16 -10.95 6.31 -3.70
N GLN A 17 -12.27 6.46 -3.86
CA GLN A 17 -13.16 6.90 -2.77
C GLN A 17 -13.31 5.85 -1.66
N HIS A 18 -13.04 4.59 -1.98
CA HIS A 18 -13.12 3.48 -1.04
C HIS A 18 -11.77 3.14 -0.39
N LEU A 19 -10.70 3.85 -0.77
CA LEU A 19 -9.38 3.62 -0.19
C LEU A 19 -9.27 4.28 1.20
N PRO A 20 -8.49 3.69 2.11
CA PRO A 20 -8.12 4.32 3.37
C PRO A 20 -7.42 5.66 3.14
N THR A 21 -7.58 6.56 4.10
CA THR A 21 -6.79 7.81 4.14
C THR A 21 -5.33 7.54 4.54
N THR A 22 -5.08 6.46 5.27
CA THR A 22 -3.72 6.04 5.65
C THR A 22 -3.04 5.27 4.51
N PRO A 23 -1.70 5.28 4.44
CA PRO A 23 -0.96 4.53 3.44
C PRO A 23 -1.37 3.06 3.38
N CYS A 24 -1.64 2.57 2.17
CA CYS A 24 -2.06 1.20 1.91
C CYS A 24 -1.47 0.66 0.61
N ILE A 25 -1.26 -0.65 0.57
CA ILE A 25 -0.77 -1.36 -0.62
C ILE A 25 -1.97 -1.93 -1.37
N LEU A 26 -2.04 -1.68 -2.68
CA LEU A 26 -2.96 -2.31 -3.61
C LEU A 26 -2.25 -3.49 -4.27
N LEU A 27 -2.91 -4.64 -4.29
CA LEU A 27 -2.40 -5.93 -4.76
C LEU A 27 -3.12 -6.31 -6.06
N CYS A 28 -2.40 -6.41 -7.18
CA CYS A 28 -2.94 -6.94 -8.45
C CYS A 28 -2.67 -8.45 -8.53
N GLY A 29 -3.53 -9.24 -7.88
CA GLY A 29 -3.33 -10.70 -7.75
C GLY A 29 -4.08 -11.31 -6.56
N GLU A 30 -4.15 -12.64 -6.52
CA GLU A 30 -4.79 -13.36 -5.40
C GLU A 30 -3.99 -13.32 -4.08
N SER A 31 -2.66 -13.20 -4.15
CA SER A 31 -1.80 -13.18 -2.96
C SER A 31 -0.52 -12.36 -3.17
N PRO A 32 0.13 -11.84 -2.11
CA PRO A 32 1.41 -11.15 -2.22
C PRO A 32 2.55 -11.97 -2.84
N MET A 33 2.44 -13.30 -2.86
CA MET A 33 3.46 -14.19 -3.43
C MET A 33 3.25 -14.44 -4.93
N THR A 34 2.03 -14.23 -5.42
CA THR A 34 1.62 -14.56 -6.80
C THR A 34 1.17 -13.33 -7.59
N ALA A 35 1.06 -12.16 -6.95
CA ALA A 35 0.66 -10.94 -7.60
C ALA A 35 1.64 -10.49 -8.69
N SER A 36 1.08 -9.93 -9.75
CA SER A 36 1.83 -9.45 -10.91
C SER A 36 2.41 -8.06 -10.70
N ALA A 37 1.73 -7.26 -9.86
CA ALA A 37 2.11 -5.89 -9.54
C ALA A 37 1.51 -5.44 -8.21
N PHE A 38 2.09 -4.37 -7.68
CA PHE A 38 1.62 -3.66 -6.49
C PHE A 38 1.55 -2.18 -6.80
N MET A 39 0.67 -1.49 -6.07
CA MET A 39 0.64 -0.04 -6.01
C MET A 39 0.59 0.41 -4.56
N VAL A 40 0.99 1.65 -4.29
CA VAL A 40 0.83 2.26 -2.97
C VAL A 40 -0.01 3.52 -3.12
N ALA A 41 -1.01 3.62 -2.26
CA ALA A 41 -1.90 4.76 -2.18
C ALA A 41 -1.91 5.36 -0.79
N VAL A 42 -2.09 6.68 -0.70
CA VAL A 42 -2.27 7.44 0.54
C VAL A 42 -3.27 8.54 0.26
N ASP A 43 -4.13 8.83 1.24
CA ASP A 43 -5.14 9.88 1.13
C ASP A 43 -5.97 9.78 -0.17
N GLN A 44 -6.40 8.55 -0.50
CA GLN A 44 -7.21 8.28 -1.69
C GLN A 44 -6.52 8.65 -3.02
N VAL A 45 -5.19 8.63 -3.07
CA VAL A 45 -4.41 8.86 -4.28
C VAL A 45 -3.37 7.75 -4.43
N VAL A 46 -3.29 7.14 -5.61
CA VAL A 46 -2.18 6.25 -5.97
C VAL A 46 -0.94 7.09 -6.19
N VAL A 47 0.08 6.89 -5.35
CA VAL A 47 1.33 7.66 -5.38
C VAL A 47 2.48 6.90 -6.04
N ASN A 48 2.41 5.58 -6.08
CA ASN A 48 3.33 4.74 -6.86
C ASN A 48 2.58 3.51 -7.41
N ASP A 49 2.62 3.31 -8.71
CA ASP A 49 1.94 2.23 -9.43
C ASP A 49 2.90 1.27 -10.16
N ARG A 50 4.21 1.40 -9.94
CA ARG A 50 5.25 0.62 -10.65
C ARG A 50 6.08 -0.20 -9.68
N ILE A 51 5.41 -1.05 -8.91
CA ILE A 51 6.05 -1.90 -7.91
C ILE A 51 5.84 -3.37 -8.29
N PHE A 52 6.93 -4.13 -8.39
CA PHE A 52 6.88 -5.53 -8.85
C PHE A 52 7.15 -6.54 -7.73
N THR A 53 7.53 -6.08 -6.54
CA THR A 53 7.75 -6.95 -5.39
C THR A 53 6.99 -6.46 -4.16
N PHE A 54 6.54 -7.41 -3.36
CA PHE A 54 5.84 -7.08 -2.12
C PHE A 54 6.74 -6.32 -1.13
N THR A 55 8.03 -6.65 -1.08
CA THR A 55 8.99 -5.96 -0.20
C THR A 55 9.18 -4.50 -0.57
N GLU A 56 9.25 -4.17 -1.87
CA GLU A 56 9.29 -2.77 -2.33
C GLU A 56 8.00 -2.03 -1.93
N ALA A 57 6.83 -2.66 -2.07
CA ALA A 57 5.55 -2.05 -1.69
C ALA A 57 5.48 -1.74 -0.18
N VAL A 58 5.97 -2.66 0.66
CA VAL A 58 6.06 -2.47 2.11
C VAL A 58 7.06 -1.36 2.46
N ASN A 59 8.22 -1.33 1.80
CA ASN A 59 9.21 -0.27 2.00
C ASN A 59 8.65 1.11 1.63
N ASP A 60 8.01 1.23 0.47
CA ASP A 60 7.37 2.47 0.03
C ASP A 60 6.27 2.92 0.99
N MET A 61 5.43 1.99 1.48
CA MET A 61 4.41 2.30 2.47
C MET A 61 5.05 2.89 3.75
N PHE A 62 6.10 2.28 4.29
CA PHE A 62 6.82 2.80 5.45
C PHE A 62 7.50 4.15 5.19
N MET A 63 8.08 4.34 3.99
CA MET A 63 8.64 5.62 3.58
C MET A 63 7.58 6.73 3.58
N ILE A 64 6.37 6.45 3.12
CA ILE A 64 5.28 7.44 3.11
C ILE A 64 4.88 7.82 4.54
N TYR A 65 4.70 6.84 5.45
CA TYR A 65 4.43 7.15 6.86
C TYR A 65 5.49 8.07 7.46
N TYR A 66 6.77 7.81 7.17
CA TYR A 66 7.88 8.63 7.65
C TYR A 66 7.93 10.03 7.00
N VAL A 67 7.90 10.10 5.67
CA VAL A 67 8.06 11.36 4.92
C VAL A 67 6.89 12.31 5.13
N LEU A 68 5.66 11.79 5.17
CA LEU A 68 4.46 12.59 5.39
C LEU A 68 4.15 12.80 6.88
N ASN A 69 4.96 12.21 7.78
CA ASN A 69 4.77 12.27 9.23
C ASN A 69 3.34 11.87 9.64
N ILE A 70 2.88 10.73 9.11
CA ILE A 70 1.57 10.15 9.40
C ILE A 70 1.74 9.17 10.56
N ASP A 71 0.88 9.28 11.58
CA ASP A 71 0.86 8.31 12.66
C ASP A 71 0.39 6.93 12.16
N TYR A 72 1.00 5.86 12.67
CA TYR A 72 0.50 4.52 12.39
C TYR A 72 -0.91 4.32 12.97
N PRO A 73 -1.75 3.48 12.34
CA PRO A 73 -3.04 3.09 12.91
C PRO A 73 -2.86 2.51 14.32
N VAL A 74 -3.71 2.94 15.27
CA VAL A 74 -3.59 2.59 16.69
C VAL A 74 -3.54 1.08 16.91
N GLU A 75 -4.29 0.31 16.13
CA GLU A 75 -4.40 -1.14 16.24
C GLU A 75 -3.15 -1.89 15.74
N LEU A 76 -2.34 -1.24 14.88
CA LEU A 76 -1.20 -1.85 14.20
C LEU A 76 0.14 -1.18 14.54
N GLY A 77 0.12 -0.04 15.24
CA GLY A 77 1.28 0.81 15.48
C GLY A 77 2.47 0.06 16.08
N ALA A 78 2.25 -0.71 17.14
CA ALA A 78 3.34 -1.47 17.78
C ALA A 78 3.99 -2.49 16.83
N THR A 79 3.21 -3.17 15.99
CA THR A 79 3.73 -4.12 15.00
C THR A 79 4.48 -3.41 13.87
N MET A 80 3.95 -2.29 13.39
CA MET A 80 4.57 -1.48 12.34
C MET A 80 5.89 -0.86 12.80
N GLU A 81 5.93 -0.30 14.01
CA GLU A 81 7.14 0.20 14.65
C GLU A 81 8.19 -0.90 14.83
N PHE A 82 7.76 -2.13 15.15
CA PHE A 82 8.67 -3.27 15.26
C PHE A 82 9.25 -3.66 13.89
N ILE A 83 8.44 -3.71 12.84
CA ILE A 83 8.89 -4.08 11.48
C ILE A 83 9.83 -3.02 10.88
N GLN A 84 9.61 -1.74 11.18
CA GLN A 84 10.43 -0.65 10.66
C GLN A 84 11.84 -0.59 11.27
N ARG A 85 12.08 -1.22 12.43
CA ARG A 85 13.37 -1.21 13.13
C ARG A 85 14.32 -2.28 12.62
#